data_AF-A0A924ZTI6-F1
#
_entry.id   AF-A0A924ZTI6-F1
#
_cell.length_a   1.000
_cell.length_b   1.000
_cell.length_c   1.000
_cell.angle_alpha   90.00
_cell.angle_beta   90.00
_cell.angle_gamma   90.00
#
_symmetry.space_group_name_H-M   'P 1'
#
loop_
_entity.id
_entity.type
_entity.pdbx_description
1 polymer ?
#
loop_
_entity_poly.entity_id
_entity_poly.type
_entity_poly.pdbx_seq_one_letter_code
_entity_poly.pdbx_strand_id
1 'polypeptide(L)'
;MTELSPRKEPRILLRDNFFRNSVFLLSVLFSSLSFGWGAKGHQIVAYVGALTASEGPAFWQSNADSLRILSTVPDRVWKGAATKADEAPTHWFQADAFYKPTDYAQIILFPQKFSDAVTKYTSPVMIKNGTAPWRIEQMYNLALQSFKAHDMQKGLEYVGTMTHYIGDLSQPLHVSENYDGAMTGNVGIHAFFETTNIVDEMAIRKDVLSRAQGLLKDPSFLANFNGTLMDIIFLEIERSIALRDTVINNDLRLGRTRNGAGVQLELAKDRLADGAATLAMVLNRFWKEAGLLENASPIAVQDPAWIAPDYSQLPIQKNLLYTSKYSTGDEDDCSQ
;
A
#
# COMPACT_ATOMS: atom_id res chain seq x y z
N MET A 1 60.74 -44.25 -53.40
CA MET A 1 60.02 -45.50 -53.11
C MET A 1 60.08 -45.68 -51.60
N THR A 2 59.02 -45.33 -50.86
CA THR A 2 57.90 -46.25 -50.50
C THR A 2 58.43 -47.56 -49.90
N GLU A 3 58.02 -48.06 -48.74
CA GLU A 3 56.86 -47.81 -47.89
C GLU A 3 57.01 -48.65 -46.59
N LEU A 4 56.38 -48.17 -45.51
CA LEU A 4 55.49 -48.86 -44.54
C LEU A 4 55.87 -50.26 -43.99
N SER A 5 55.53 -50.67 -42.77
CA SER A 5 54.98 -50.07 -41.54
C SER A 5 54.78 -51.27 -40.57
N PRO A 6 54.91 -51.11 -39.24
CA PRO A 6 54.81 -52.19 -38.27
C PRO A 6 53.38 -52.40 -37.74
N ARG A 7 53.04 -53.65 -37.35
CA ARG A 7 51.82 -53.98 -36.58
C ARG A 7 52.06 -53.89 -35.07
N LYS A 8 51.26 -53.10 -34.37
CA LYS A 8 50.75 -53.36 -33.00
C LYS A 8 49.38 -52.70 -32.82
N GLU A 9 48.41 -53.45 -32.33
CA GLU A 9 47.11 -52.99 -31.81
C GLU A 9 46.97 -53.41 -30.33
N PRO A 10 45.97 -52.92 -29.57
CA PRO A 10 45.40 -51.57 -29.53
C PRO A 10 45.42 -51.01 -28.09
N ARG A 11 45.48 -49.68 -27.92
CA ARG A 11 45.14 -49.00 -26.65
C ARG A 11 43.91 -48.14 -26.87
N ILE A 12 42.87 -48.45 -26.11
CA ILE A 12 41.63 -47.68 -26.05
C ILE A 12 41.90 -46.37 -25.28
N LEU A 13 41.54 -45.27 -25.92
CA LEU A 13 41.51 -43.91 -25.39
C LEU A 13 40.25 -43.69 -24.54
N LEU A 14 40.39 -43.08 -23.37
CA LEU A 14 39.41 -42.12 -22.89
C LEU A 14 40.11 -40.87 -22.36
N ARG A 15 39.56 -39.76 -22.82
CA ARG A 15 40.00 -38.37 -22.88
C ARG A 15 39.68 -37.60 -21.58
N ASP A 16 40.46 -36.52 -21.38
CA ASP A 16 40.02 -35.18 -20.94
C ASP A 16 39.45 -35.07 -19.50
N ASN A 17 39.60 -34.01 -18.70
CA ASN A 17 40.38 -32.78 -18.69
C ASN A 17 40.02 -32.05 -17.37
N PHE A 18 40.94 -31.22 -16.88
CA PHE A 18 40.69 -30.05 -16.02
C PHE A 18 40.00 -30.24 -14.64
N PHE A 19 40.84 -30.26 -13.60
CA PHE A 19 40.47 -29.78 -12.26
C PHE A 19 40.15 -28.28 -12.31
N ARG A 20 38.87 -27.92 -12.22
CA ARG A 20 38.43 -26.57 -11.85
C ARG A 20 37.33 -26.72 -10.81
N ASN A 21 37.72 -26.86 -9.55
CA ASN A 21 36.78 -26.83 -8.44
C ASN A 21 36.22 -25.41 -8.33
N SER A 22 34.99 -25.25 -8.83
CA SER A 22 34.17 -24.07 -8.68
C SER A 22 33.95 -23.78 -7.20
N VAL A 23 34.43 -22.63 -6.74
CA VAL A 23 33.97 -22.01 -5.50
C VAL A 23 32.51 -21.63 -5.73
N PHE A 24 31.59 -22.45 -5.22
CA PHE A 24 30.20 -22.03 -5.03
C PHE A 24 30.21 -20.97 -3.93
N LEU A 25 30.20 -19.68 -4.33
CA LEU A 25 29.83 -18.61 -3.42
C LEU A 25 28.36 -18.84 -3.08
N LEU A 26 28.12 -19.43 -1.91
CA LEU A 26 26.81 -19.45 -1.27
C LEU A 26 26.50 -18.00 -0.90
N SER A 27 25.81 -17.28 -1.78
CA SER A 27 25.17 -16.00 -1.47
C SER A 27 24.05 -16.29 -0.46
N VAL A 28 24.45 -16.37 0.81
CA VAL A 28 23.53 -16.31 1.94
C VAL A 28 22.82 -14.97 1.82
N LEU A 29 21.57 -15.04 1.35
CA LEU A 29 20.58 -13.98 1.41
C LEU A 29 20.41 -13.61 2.89
N PHE A 30 21.19 -12.62 3.34
CA PHE A 30 20.84 -11.89 4.55
C PHE A 30 19.65 -11.01 4.19
N SER A 31 18.45 -11.52 4.45
CA SER A 31 17.22 -10.75 4.57
C SER A 31 17.32 -9.87 5.82
N SER A 32 18.19 -8.85 5.78
CA SER A 32 18.29 -7.88 6.85
C SER A 32 17.10 -6.93 6.77
N LEU A 33 16.13 -7.19 7.66
CA LEU A 33 15.14 -6.28 8.24
C LEU A 33 15.02 -4.92 7.54
N SER A 34 13.95 -4.82 6.77
CA SER A 34 13.79 -3.80 5.76
C SER A 34 12.52 -2.96 6.11
N PHE A 35 12.65 -1.67 6.45
CA PHE A 35 11.55 -0.81 6.94
C PHE A 35 11.33 0.54 6.22
N GLY A 36 10.25 0.65 5.44
CA GLY A 36 9.63 1.94 5.10
C GLY A 36 8.88 2.04 3.77
N TRP A 37 8.13 1.03 3.33
CA TRP A 37 6.77 0.92 3.82
C TRP A 37 6.59 -0.14 4.88
N GLY A 38 7.39 -1.20 4.83
CA GLY A 38 7.43 -2.24 5.86
C GLY A 38 7.39 -1.64 7.26
N ALA A 39 6.60 -2.21 8.17
CA ALA A 39 6.16 -1.68 9.47
C ALA A 39 6.06 -0.14 9.65
N LYS A 40 7.17 0.61 9.63
CA LYS A 40 7.24 2.06 9.88
C LYS A 40 6.34 2.89 8.95
N GLY A 41 6.28 2.57 7.66
CA GLY A 41 5.44 3.33 6.72
C GLY A 41 3.95 3.19 7.05
N HIS A 42 3.48 1.95 7.22
CA HIS A 42 2.09 1.69 7.67
C HIS A 42 1.80 2.31 9.04
N GLN A 43 2.77 2.27 9.96
CA GLN A 43 2.65 2.90 11.27
C GLN A 43 2.48 4.42 11.16
N ILE A 44 3.28 5.08 10.30
CA ILE A 44 3.19 6.52 10.05
C ILE A 44 1.84 6.88 9.42
N VAL A 45 1.41 6.18 8.36
CA VAL A 45 0.12 6.44 7.70
C VAL A 45 -1.03 6.29 8.68
N ALA A 46 -1.09 5.18 9.41
CA ALA A 46 -2.16 4.90 10.36
C ALA A 46 -2.22 5.94 11.48
N TYR A 47 -1.07 6.26 12.08
CA TYR A 47 -0.99 7.22 13.18
C TYR A 47 -1.34 8.63 12.71
N VAL A 48 -0.75 9.10 11.60
CA VAL A 48 -0.99 10.45 11.09
C VAL A 48 -2.44 10.61 10.62
N GLY A 49 -3.00 9.63 9.89
CA GLY A 49 -4.40 9.69 9.45
C GLY A 49 -5.39 9.75 10.63
N ALA A 50 -5.10 9.05 11.73
CA ALA A 50 -5.88 9.14 12.95
C ALA A 50 -5.82 10.55 13.60
N LEU A 51 -4.65 11.19 13.58
CA LEU A 51 -4.48 12.54 14.13
C LEU A 51 -5.14 13.64 13.28
N THR A 52 -5.27 13.42 11.98
CA THR A 52 -5.78 14.42 11.04
C THR A 52 -7.25 14.24 10.66
N ALA A 53 -7.90 13.15 11.09
CA ALA A 53 -9.34 12.98 10.97
C ALA A 53 -10.10 14.08 11.73
N SER A 54 -11.12 14.66 11.09
CA SER A 54 -11.92 15.80 11.57
C SER A 54 -13.30 15.41 12.11
N GLU A 55 -13.73 14.15 11.89
CA GLU A 55 -14.94 13.58 12.46
C GLU A 55 -14.58 12.47 13.46
N GLY A 56 -15.07 12.60 14.70
CA GLY A 56 -14.63 11.75 15.81
C GLY A 56 -13.16 11.96 16.23
N PRO A 57 -12.57 13.17 16.14
CA PRO A 57 -11.14 13.37 16.38
C PRO A 57 -10.70 12.88 17.75
N ALA A 58 -11.52 13.06 18.79
CA ALA A 58 -11.20 12.61 20.15
C ALA A 58 -11.04 11.08 20.23
N PHE A 59 -11.85 10.32 19.50
CA PHE A 59 -11.75 8.86 19.45
C PHE A 59 -10.51 8.43 18.70
N TRP A 60 -10.28 8.97 17.50
CA TRP A 60 -9.14 8.58 16.66
C TRP A 60 -7.81 8.94 17.31
N GLN A 61 -7.69 10.13 17.89
CA GLN A 61 -6.48 10.55 18.59
C GLN A 61 -6.21 9.70 19.83
N SER A 62 -7.24 9.36 20.60
CA SER A 62 -7.10 8.46 21.76
C SER A 62 -6.67 7.04 21.38
N ASN A 63 -6.90 6.63 20.13
CA ASN A 63 -6.63 5.28 19.62
C ASN A 63 -5.55 5.26 18.51
N ALA A 64 -4.82 6.36 18.29
CA ALA A 64 -3.85 6.48 17.22
C ALA A 64 -2.72 5.44 17.34
N ASP A 65 -2.26 5.15 18.56
CA ASP A 65 -1.26 4.10 18.80
C ASP A 65 -1.81 2.69 18.55
N SER A 66 -3.08 2.44 18.87
CA SER A 66 -3.74 1.16 18.56
C SER A 66 -3.78 0.94 17.05
N LEU A 67 -4.19 1.95 16.27
CA LEU A 67 -4.18 1.89 14.80
C LEU A 67 -2.77 1.70 14.25
N ARG A 68 -1.78 2.42 14.80
CA ARG A 68 -0.35 2.26 14.46
C ARG A 68 0.12 0.82 14.64
N ILE A 69 -0.20 0.18 15.76
CA ILE A 69 0.22 -1.20 16.03
C ILE A 69 -0.52 -2.17 15.09
N LEU A 70 -1.82 -2.02 14.94
CA LEU A 70 -2.66 -2.89 14.12
C LEU A 70 -2.33 -2.81 12.62
N SER A 71 -1.84 -1.67 12.13
CA SER A 71 -1.51 -1.46 10.72
C SER A 71 -0.40 -2.36 10.18
N THR A 72 0.28 -3.12 11.04
CA THR A 72 1.34 -4.05 10.61
C THR A 72 0.94 -5.52 10.79
N VAL A 73 -0.28 -5.80 11.27
CA VAL A 73 -0.84 -7.15 11.43
C VAL A 73 -0.93 -7.91 10.11
N PRO A 74 -1.41 -7.30 8.99
CA PRO A 74 -1.51 -8.02 7.72
C PRO A 74 -0.18 -8.64 7.28
N ASP A 75 0.91 -7.86 7.39
CA ASP A 75 2.25 -8.35 7.08
C ASP A 75 2.84 -9.31 8.12
N ARG A 76 2.74 -8.97 9.42
CA ARG A 76 3.45 -9.73 10.47
C ARG A 76 2.73 -11.01 10.90
N VAL A 77 1.41 -11.05 10.77
CA VAL A 77 0.56 -12.18 11.23
C VAL A 77 -0.15 -12.85 10.05
N TRP A 78 -0.89 -12.07 9.25
CA TRP A 78 -1.81 -12.65 8.25
C TRP A 78 -1.11 -13.19 7.00
N LYS A 79 0.10 -12.73 6.70
CA LYS A 79 0.99 -13.35 5.69
C LYS A 79 1.76 -14.57 6.22
N GLY A 80 1.30 -15.18 7.31
CA GLY A 80 1.80 -16.45 7.83
C GLY A 80 1.60 -17.61 6.85
N ALA A 81 2.37 -18.69 7.02
CA ALA A 81 2.43 -19.80 6.05
C ALA A 81 1.07 -20.43 5.71
N ALA A 82 0.13 -20.47 6.65
CA ALA A 82 -1.20 -21.06 6.47
C ALA A 82 -2.15 -20.20 5.63
N THR A 83 -1.94 -18.88 5.59
CA THR A 83 -2.89 -17.89 5.04
C THR A 83 -2.28 -17.07 3.90
N LYS A 84 -0.96 -17.14 3.70
CA LYS A 84 -0.19 -16.34 2.74
C LYS A 84 -0.72 -16.40 1.31
N ALA A 85 -1.20 -17.57 0.86
CA ALA A 85 -1.70 -17.72 -0.52
C ALA A 85 -2.91 -16.82 -0.79
N ASP A 86 -3.78 -16.67 0.21
CA ASP A 86 -5.00 -15.87 0.11
C ASP A 86 -4.76 -14.42 0.53
N GLU A 87 -3.89 -14.18 1.52
CA GLU A 87 -3.60 -12.84 2.02
C GLU A 87 -2.70 -12.05 1.07
N ALA A 88 -1.65 -12.65 0.49
CA ALA A 88 -0.67 -11.89 -0.27
C ALA A 88 -1.31 -10.99 -1.36
N PRO A 89 -2.23 -11.47 -2.23
CA PRO A 89 -2.90 -10.65 -3.24
C PRO A 89 -3.62 -9.41 -2.72
N THR A 90 -3.93 -9.33 -1.43
CA THR A 90 -4.65 -8.19 -0.86
C THR A 90 -3.76 -7.00 -0.54
N HIS A 91 -2.44 -7.11 -0.76
CA HIS A 91 -1.46 -6.03 -0.49
C HIS A 91 -1.15 -5.16 -1.70
N TRP A 92 -1.77 -5.41 -2.86
CA TRP A 92 -1.48 -4.64 -4.07
C TRP A 92 -2.70 -4.47 -4.97
N PHE A 93 -2.57 -3.57 -5.94
CA PHE A 93 -3.45 -3.47 -7.10
C PHE A 93 -2.69 -2.89 -8.30
N GLN A 94 -2.21 -3.77 -9.18
CA GLN A 94 -1.36 -3.44 -10.33
C GLN A 94 -2.19 -2.77 -11.43
N ALA A 95 -2.45 -1.47 -11.28
CA ALA A 95 -3.31 -0.69 -12.16
C ALA A 95 -2.76 -0.61 -13.59
N ASP A 96 -1.44 -0.65 -13.74
CA ASP A 96 -0.75 -0.65 -15.04
C ASP A 96 -0.88 -1.97 -15.83
N ALA A 97 -1.43 -3.02 -15.22
CA ALA A 97 -1.90 -4.21 -15.95
C ALA A 97 -3.19 -3.94 -16.76
N PHE A 98 -3.94 -2.89 -16.40
CA PHE A 98 -5.24 -2.56 -16.99
C PHE A 98 -5.25 -1.24 -17.74
N TYR A 99 -4.38 -0.30 -17.36
CA TYR A 99 -4.31 1.04 -17.93
C TYR A 99 -2.88 1.39 -18.35
N LYS A 100 -2.76 2.20 -19.40
CA LYS A 100 -1.49 2.82 -19.78
C LYS A 100 -1.36 4.18 -19.08
N PRO A 101 -0.16 4.76 -18.99
CA PRO A 101 0.03 6.09 -18.39
C PRO A 101 -0.88 7.18 -18.96
N THR A 102 -1.21 7.12 -20.25
CA THR A 102 -2.15 8.06 -20.91
C THR A 102 -3.60 7.94 -20.43
N ASP A 103 -3.95 6.83 -19.79
CA ASP A 103 -5.32 6.47 -19.40
C ASP A 103 -5.48 6.35 -17.88
N TYR A 104 -4.49 6.73 -17.07
CA TYR A 104 -4.59 6.61 -15.60
C TYR A 104 -5.76 7.40 -15.01
N ALA A 105 -6.16 8.52 -15.62
CA ALA A 105 -7.36 9.27 -15.22
C ALA A 105 -8.67 8.47 -15.36
N GLN A 106 -8.64 7.28 -15.99
CA GLN A 106 -9.78 6.36 -16.12
C GLN A 106 -9.76 5.25 -15.07
N ILE A 107 -8.77 5.19 -14.17
CA ILE A 107 -8.70 4.21 -13.07
C ILE A 107 -9.92 4.35 -12.16
N ILE A 108 -10.42 5.57 -11.97
CA ILE A 108 -11.66 5.83 -11.23
C ILE A 108 -12.91 5.13 -11.81
N LEU A 109 -12.87 4.73 -13.08
CA LEU A 109 -13.96 3.99 -13.74
C LEU A 109 -13.80 2.47 -13.62
N PHE A 110 -12.80 1.98 -12.87
CA PHE A 110 -12.62 0.55 -12.65
C PHE A 110 -13.85 -0.04 -11.91
N PRO A 111 -14.27 -1.28 -12.20
CA PRO A 111 -15.46 -1.85 -11.56
C PRO A 111 -15.36 -1.82 -10.03
N GLN A 112 -16.28 -1.09 -9.39
CA GLN A 112 -16.30 -0.96 -7.93
C GLN A 112 -16.62 -2.29 -7.25
N LYS A 113 -17.51 -3.11 -7.82
CA LYS A 113 -17.78 -4.47 -7.30
C LYS A 113 -16.75 -5.45 -7.81
N PHE A 114 -16.25 -6.31 -6.91
CA PHE A 114 -15.33 -7.37 -7.30
C PHE A 114 -15.96 -8.34 -8.31
N SER A 115 -17.25 -8.65 -8.19
CA SER A 115 -17.98 -9.49 -9.15
C SER A 115 -17.95 -8.93 -10.57
N ASP A 116 -18.02 -7.61 -10.70
CA ASP A 116 -18.06 -6.92 -11.99
C ASP A 116 -16.64 -6.87 -12.58
N ALA A 117 -15.62 -6.68 -11.73
CA ALA A 117 -14.21 -6.82 -12.11
C ALA A 117 -13.90 -8.24 -12.60
N VAL A 118 -14.37 -9.27 -11.88
CA VAL A 118 -14.23 -10.68 -12.27
C VAL A 118 -14.98 -10.98 -13.58
N THR A 119 -16.17 -10.40 -13.77
CA THR A 119 -16.92 -10.56 -15.02
C THR A 119 -16.15 -9.94 -16.20
N LYS A 120 -15.50 -8.79 -15.98
CA LYS A 120 -14.76 -8.06 -17.01
C LYS A 120 -13.38 -8.68 -17.31
N TYR A 121 -12.66 -9.12 -16.29
CA TYR A 121 -11.24 -9.50 -16.41
C TYR A 121 -10.92 -10.95 -16.01
N THR A 122 -11.89 -11.71 -15.50
CA THR A 122 -11.74 -13.05 -14.88
C THR A 122 -11.09 -13.05 -13.49
N SER A 123 -11.44 -14.05 -12.67
CA SER A 123 -10.92 -14.20 -11.30
C SER A 123 -9.39 -14.39 -11.23
N PRO A 124 -8.75 -15.24 -12.07
CA PRO A 124 -7.30 -15.41 -12.03
C PRO A 124 -6.51 -14.12 -12.30
N VAL A 125 -6.99 -13.28 -13.24
CA VAL A 125 -6.37 -11.99 -13.54
C VAL A 125 -6.51 -11.03 -12.37
N MET A 126 -7.69 -10.97 -11.75
CA MET A 126 -7.91 -10.12 -10.58
C MET A 126 -7.08 -10.54 -9.38
N ILE A 127 -6.97 -11.85 -9.09
CA ILE A 127 -6.13 -12.34 -7.99
C ILE A 127 -4.65 -12.06 -8.27
N LYS A 128 -4.18 -12.28 -9.50
CA LYS A 128 -2.79 -12.00 -9.88
C LYS A 128 -2.45 -10.52 -9.70
N ASN A 129 -3.29 -9.64 -10.23
CA ASN A 129 -3.04 -8.20 -10.25
C ASN A 129 -3.49 -7.49 -8.96
N GLY A 130 -4.02 -8.23 -7.99
CA GLY A 130 -4.24 -7.77 -6.63
C GLY A 130 -5.66 -7.30 -6.33
N THR A 131 -6.03 -7.40 -5.05
CA THR A 131 -7.40 -7.19 -4.57
C THR A 131 -7.50 -6.21 -3.40
N ALA A 132 -6.44 -5.42 -3.15
CA ALA A 132 -6.39 -4.45 -2.05
C ALA A 132 -7.62 -3.52 -1.96
N PRO A 133 -8.20 -2.99 -3.07
CA PRO A 133 -9.39 -2.13 -2.98
C PRO A 133 -10.58 -2.79 -2.30
N TRP A 134 -10.91 -4.02 -2.68
CA TRP A 134 -12.02 -4.77 -2.08
C TRP A 134 -11.66 -5.30 -0.69
N ARG A 135 -10.37 -5.51 -0.39
CA ARG A 135 -9.94 -5.81 0.97
C ARG A 135 -10.18 -4.65 1.92
N ILE A 136 -9.89 -3.42 1.50
CA ILE A 136 -10.22 -2.21 2.26
C ILE A 136 -11.74 -2.15 2.49
N GLU A 137 -12.54 -2.35 1.45
CA GLU A 137 -14.00 -2.35 1.56
C GLU A 137 -14.50 -3.44 2.53
N GLN A 138 -13.94 -4.64 2.49
CA GLN A 138 -14.28 -5.72 3.42
C GLN A 138 -14.00 -5.32 4.87
N MET A 139 -12.79 -4.81 5.17
CA MET A 139 -12.41 -4.41 6.52
C MET A 139 -13.26 -3.22 7.00
N TYR A 140 -13.54 -2.27 6.12
CA TYR A 140 -14.42 -1.13 6.39
C TYR A 140 -15.82 -1.58 6.84
N ASN A 141 -16.42 -2.52 6.10
CA ASN A 141 -17.76 -3.01 6.41
C ASN A 141 -17.81 -3.85 7.69
N LEU A 142 -16.80 -4.70 7.93
CA LEU A 142 -16.67 -5.46 9.17
C LEU A 142 -16.51 -4.53 10.38
N ALA A 143 -15.70 -3.48 10.24
CA ALA A 143 -15.57 -2.44 11.24
C ALA A 143 -16.93 -1.77 11.50
N LEU A 144 -17.62 -1.33 10.45
CA LEU A 144 -18.89 -0.62 10.57
C LEU A 144 -19.95 -1.46 11.29
N GLN A 145 -20.03 -2.75 10.97
CA GLN A 145 -20.92 -3.69 11.66
C GLN A 145 -20.57 -3.84 13.15
N SER A 146 -19.28 -3.95 13.47
CA SER A 146 -18.82 -4.10 14.86
C SER A 146 -19.11 -2.84 15.69
N PHE A 147 -18.85 -1.65 15.13
CA PHE A 147 -19.18 -0.39 15.78
C PHE A 147 -20.69 -0.21 16.00
N LYS A 148 -21.53 -0.58 15.02
CA LYS A 148 -23.00 -0.55 15.16
C LYS A 148 -23.51 -1.57 16.18
N ALA A 149 -22.79 -2.66 16.38
CA ALA A 149 -23.06 -3.64 17.44
C ALA A 149 -22.45 -3.25 18.80
N HIS A 150 -21.89 -2.04 18.91
CA HIS A 150 -21.19 -1.53 20.10
C HIS A 150 -19.91 -2.31 20.50
N ASP A 151 -19.38 -3.15 19.61
CA ASP A 151 -18.09 -3.84 19.78
C ASP A 151 -16.96 -2.96 19.23
N MET A 152 -16.60 -1.92 20.02
CA MET A 152 -15.61 -0.92 19.63
C MET A 152 -14.21 -1.53 19.48
N GLN A 153 -13.86 -2.53 20.29
CA GLN A 153 -12.54 -3.17 20.22
C GLN A 153 -12.37 -3.91 18.90
N LYS A 154 -13.30 -4.80 18.56
CA LYS A 154 -13.25 -5.55 17.31
C LYS A 154 -13.37 -4.62 16.10
N GLY A 155 -14.20 -3.58 16.21
CA GLY A 155 -14.28 -2.53 15.21
C GLY A 155 -12.92 -1.85 14.98
N LEU A 156 -12.23 -1.47 16.05
CA LEU A 156 -10.92 -0.82 15.97
C LEU A 156 -9.84 -1.76 15.41
N GLU A 157 -9.88 -3.06 15.74
CA GLU A 157 -9.02 -4.08 15.14
C GLU A 157 -9.18 -4.14 13.60
N TYR A 158 -10.42 -4.06 13.10
CA TYR A 158 -10.70 -3.97 11.67
C TYR A 158 -10.29 -2.64 11.03
N VAL A 159 -10.53 -1.51 11.68
CA VAL A 159 -10.05 -0.20 11.18
C VAL A 159 -8.52 -0.19 11.13
N GLY A 160 -7.86 -0.66 12.18
CA GLY A 160 -6.40 -0.70 12.27
C GLY A 160 -5.78 -1.55 11.16
N THR A 161 -6.31 -2.74 10.91
CA THR A 161 -5.85 -3.60 9.81
C THR A 161 -6.19 -3.02 8.43
N MET A 162 -7.35 -2.36 8.27
CA MET A 162 -7.70 -1.63 7.04
C MET A 162 -6.67 -0.55 6.67
N THR A 163 -6.12 0.16 7.66
CA THR A 163 -5.13 1.22 7.42
C THR A 163 -3.87 0.71 6.70
N HIS A 164 -3.54 -0.58 6.85
CA HIS A 164 -2.42 -1.22 6.17
C HIS A 164 -2.54 -1.09 4.65
N TYR A 165 -3.69 -1.54 4.12
CA TYR A 165 -3.94 -1.63 2.68
C TYR A 165 -4.10 -0.24 2.05
N ILE A 166 -4.61 0.75 2.78
CA ILE A 166 -4.58 2.16 2.31
C ILE A 166 -3.12 2.63 2.21
N GLY A 167 -2.29 2.27 3.18
CA GLY A 167 -0.85 2.49 3.12
C GLY A 167 -0.21 1.84 1.89
N ASP A 168 -0.46 0.55 1.65
CA ASP A 168 0.00 -0.16 0.45
C ASP A 168 -0.38 0.60 -0.82
N LEU A 169 -1.65 0.97 -0.98
CA LEU A 169 -2.13 1.64 -2.20
C LEU A 169 -1.57 3.06 -2.37
N SER A 170 -1.05 3.68 -1.31
CA SER A 170 -0.32 4.95 -1.41
C SER A 170 1.15 4.80 -1.85
N GLN A 171 1.66 3.56 -1.92
CA GLN A 171 3.00 3.22 -2.39
C GLN A 171 3.00 3.01 -3.93
N PRO A 172 3.70 3.84 -4.73
CA PRO A 172 3.67 3.77 -6.20
C PRO A 172 4.01 2.40 -6.83
N LEU A 173 4.81 1.58 -6.16
CA LEU A 173 5.22 0.25 -6.60
C LEU A 173 4.24 -0.86 -6.18
N HIS A 174 3.41 -0.67 -5.14
CA HIS A 174 2.31 -1.60 -4.81
C HIS A 174 1.16 -1.51 -5.80
N VAL A 175 1.16 -0.49 -6.65
CA VAL A 175 0.16 -0.31 -7.71
C VAL A 175 0.70 -0.62 -9.11
N SER A 176 1.87 -1.27 -9.22
CA SER A 176 2.56 -1.53 -10.49
C SER A 176 2.97 -2.99 -10.68
N GLU A 177 2.85 -3.52 -11.90
CA GLU A 177 3.45 -4.80 -12.31
C GLU A 177 4.97 -4.79 -12.15
N ASN A 178 5.60 -3.63 -12.34
CA ASN A 178 7.04 -3.44 -12.17
C ASN A 178 7.42 -3.12 -10.72
N TYR A 179 6.75 -3.74 -9.75
CA TYR A 179 6.84 -3.43 -8.32
C TYR A 179 8.28 -3.44 -7.78
N ASP A 180 9.15 -4.32 -8.29
CA ASP A 180 10.56 -4.39 -7.88
C ASP A 180 11.54 -4.02 -8.99
N GLY A 181 11.09 -3.36 -10.07
CA GLY A 181 12.01 -2.82 -11.07
C GLY A 181 12.64 -3.84 -12.04
N ALA A 182 12.16 -5.08 -12.06
CA ALA A 182 12.67 -6.12 -12.95
C ALA A 182 12.51 -5.77 -14.44
N MET A 183 11.44 -5.05 -14.82
CA MET A 183 11.17 -4.66 -16.21
C MET A 183 12.05 -3.51 -16.68
N THR A 184 12.68 -2.77 -15.77
CA THR A 184 13.48 -1.56 -16.03
C THR A 184 14.93 -1.69 -15.59
N GLY A 185 15.34 -2.86 -15.09
CA GLY A 185 16.73 -3.16 -14.71
C GLY A 185 17.16 -2.61 -13.35
N ASN A 186 16.23 -2.26 -12.47
CA ASN A 186 16.48 -1.69 -11.15
C ASN A 186 15.96 -2.59 -10.02
N VAL A 187 16.21 -3.90 -10.13
CA VAL A 187 15.83 -4.92 -9.13
C VAL A 187 16.17 -4.49 -7.69
N GLY A 188 15.28 -4.77 -6.74
CA GLY A 188 15.39 -4.35 -5.34
C GLY A 188 14.96 -2.92 -5.05
N ILE A 189 14.41 -2.18 -6.03
CA ILE A 189 13.90 -0.82 -5.81
C ILE A 189 12.71 -0.81 -4.87
N HIS A 190 11.90 -1.88 -4.85
CA HIS A 190 10.80 -2.01 -3.92
C HIS A 190 11.31 -1.89 -2.50
N ALA A 191 12.23 -2.80 -2.14
CA ALA A 191 12.88 -2.77 -0.85
C ALA A 191 13.65 -1.47 -0.67
N PHE A 192 14.31 -0.85 -1.64
CA PHE A 192 15.02 0.41 -1.38
C PHE A 192 14.09 1.60 -1.08
N PHE A 193 13.05 1.79 -1.90
CA PHE A 193 12.06 2.85 -1.77
C PHE A 193 11.32 2.74 -0.45
N GLU A 194 11.02 1.51 -0.09
CA GLU A 194 10.49 1.20 1.21
C GLU A 194 11.57 1.42 2.30
N THR A 195 12.58 0.59 2.30
CA THR A 195 13.14 0.10 3.55
C THR A 195 14.35 0.82 4.10
N THR A 196 15.07 1.46 3.21
CA THR A 196 16.43 1.93 3.51
C THR A 196 16.43 3.41 3.90
N ASN A 197 15.35 4.14 3.59
CA ASN A 197 15.32 5.59 3.71
C ASN A 197 14.59 6.10 4.97
N ILE A 198 13.76 5.28 5.66
CA ILE A 198 13.07 5.67 6.89
C ILE A 198 13.93 5.37 8.13
N VAL A 199 14.97 6.19 8.33
CA VAL A 199 15.95 6.02 9.42
C VAL A 199 15.51 6.63 10.76
N ASP A 200 14.78 7.74 10.73
CA ASP A 200 14.23 8.42 11.91
C ASP A 200 12.71 8.53 11.78
N GLU A 201 12.00 7.54 12.34
CA GLU A 201 10.54 7.46 12.25
C GLU A 201 9.88 8.70 12.88
N MET A 202 10.38 9.22 13.99
CA MET A 202 9.74 10.33 14.69
C MET A 202 9.86 11.64 13.89
N ALA A 203 11.05 11.94 13.36
CA ALA A 203 11.25 13.11 12.51
C ALA A 203 10.42 13.02 11.24
N ILE A 204 10.40 11.85 10.59
CA ILE A 204 9.62 11.61 9.37
C ILE A 204 8.14 11.73 9.65
N ARG A 205 7.63 11.13 10.73
CA ARG A 205 6.22 11.22 11.13
C ARG A 205 5.77 12.66 11.36
N LYS A 206 6.63 13.50 11.94
CA LYS A 206 6.35 14.93 12.13
C LYS A 206 6.27 15.68 10.79
N ASP A 207 7.18 15.41 9.87
CA ASP A 207 7.16 15.99 8.52
C ASP A 207 5.89 15.54 7.75
N VAL A 208 5.62 14.24 7.74
CA VAL A 208 4.42 13.65 7.13
C VAL A 208 3.13 14.24 7.70
N LEU A 209 3.04 14.44 9.02
CA LEU A 209 1.90 15.11 9.66
C LEU A 209 1.71 16.53 9.10
N SER A 210 2.78 17.32 8.99
CA SER A 210 2.70 18.68 8.44
C SER A 210 2.24 18.68 6.98
N ARG A 211 2.73 17.74 6.16
CA ARG A 211 2.35 17.61 4.74
C ARG A 211 0.90 17.17 4.59
N ALA A 212 0.46 16.17 5.36
CA ALA A 212 -0.93 15.69 5.34
C ALA A 212 -1.91 16.80 5.77
N GLN A 213 -1.56 17.60 6.78
CA GLN A 213 -2.35 18.78 7.16
C GLN A 213 -2.40 19.85 6.06
N GLY A 214 -1.33 19.98 5.26
CA GLY A 214 -1.32 20.84 4.08
C GLY A 214 -2.30 20.36 3.01
N LEU A 215 -2.25 19.07 2.66
CA LEU A 215 -3.17 18.45 1.69
C LEU A 215 -4.64 18.60 2.12
N LEU A 216 -4.94 18.37 3.39
CA LEU A 216 -6.31 18.48 3.92
C LEU A 216 -6.84 19.93 3.99
N LYS A 217 -6.00 20.94 3.71
CA LYS A 217 -6.41 22.34 3.53
C LYS A 217 -6.52 22.74 2.06
N ASP A 218 -6.03 21.93 1.14
CA ASP A 218 -6.04 22.21 -0.30
C ASP A 218 -7.39 21.82 -0.92
N PRO A 219 -8.18 22.77 -1.44
CA PRO A 219 -9.46 22.47 -2.08
C PRO A 219 -9.34 21.52 -3.28
N SER A 220 -8.22 21.54 -4.01
CA SER A 220 -7.99 20.67 -5.15
C SER A 220 -7.79 19.21 -4.71
N PHE A 221 -7.10 18.98 -3.59
CA PHE A 221 -6.99 17.66 -2.98
C PHE A 221 -8.37 17.20 -2.50
N LEU A 222 -9.09 18.03 -1.75
CA LEU A 222 -10.41 17.70 -1.18
C LEU A 222 -11.47 17.37 -2.24
N ALA A 223 -11.36 17.92 -3.45
CA ALA A 223 -12.27 17.62 -4.56
C ALA A 223 -12.28 16.11 -4.96
N ASN A 224 -11.23 15.36 -4.62
CA ASN A 224 -11.12 13.92 -4.88
C ASN A 224 -11.98 13.04 -3.95
N PHE A 225 -12.64 13.61 -2.95
CA PHE A 225 -13.30 12.83 -1.88
C PHE A 225 -14.84 12.98 -1.88
N ASN A 226 -15.42 13.33 -3.04
CA ASN A 226 -16.86 13.54 -3.22
C ASN A 226 -17.63 12.31 -3.75
N GLY A 227 -17.04 11.12 -3.64
CA GLY A 227 -17.60 9.88 -4.20
C GLY A 227 -17.95 8.82 -3.16
N THR A 228 -17.99 7.58 -3.62
CA THR A 228 -18.06 6.37 -2.79
C THR A 228 -16.72 6.09 -2.10
N LEU A 229 -16.70 5.12 -1.16
CA LEU A 229 -15.44 4.60 -0.61
C LEU A 229 -14.50 4.08 -1.71
N MET A 230 -15.05 3.39 -2.72
CA MET A 230 -14.25 2.84 -3.82
C MET A 230 -13.67 3.94 -4.71
N ASP A 231 -14.39 5.04 -4.90
CA ASP A 231 -13.88 6.19 -5.66
C ASP A 231 -12.65 6.79 -4.96
N ILE A 232 -12.71 6.96 -3.64
CA ILE A 232 -11.58 7.44 -2.83
C ILE A 232 -10.36 6.51 -2.99
N ILE A 233 -10.58 5.19 -2.93
CA ILE A 233 -9.53 4.19 -3.05
C ILE A 233 -8.91 4.17 -4.46
N PHE A 234 -9.72 4.23 -5.52
CA PHE A 234 -9.21 4.25 -6.89
C PHE A 234 -8.49 5.56 -7.23
N LEU A 235 -8.91 6.70 -6.68
CA LEU A 235 -8.18 7.96 -6.83
C LEU A 235 -6.84 7.95 -6.08
N GLU A 236 -6.73 7.26 -4.94
CA GLU A 236 -5.44 7.01 -4.28
C GLU A 236 -4.49 6.21 -5.18
N ILE A 237 -5.01 5.13 -5.78
CA ILE A 237 -4.25 4.32 -6.74
C ILE A 237 -3.78 5.18 -7.92
N GLU A 238 -4.65 6.02 -8.48
CA GLU A 238 -4.33 6.91 -9.60
C GLU A 238 -3.18 7.86 -9.25
N ARG A 239 -3.23 8.51 -8.08
CA ARG A 239 -2.15 9.41 -7.61
C ARG A 239 -0.85 8.64 -7.36
N SER A 240 -0.93 7.43 -6.81
CA SER A 240 0.25 6.57 -6.60
C SER A 240 0.91 6.14 -7.89
N ILE A 241 0.15 5.58 -8.84
CA ILE A 241 0.72 5.02 -10.07
C ILE A 241 1.29 6.12 -10.98
N ALA A 242 0.76 7.33 -10.91
CA ALA A 242 1.31 8.51 -11.60
C ALA A 242 2.77 8.83 -11.18
N LEU A 243 3.19 8.40 -9.97
CA LEU A 243 4.53 8.64 -9.44
C LEU A 243 5.48 7.44 -9.60
N ARG A 244 5.00 6.32 -10.15
CA ARG A 244 5.79 5.10 -10.36
C ARG A 244 7.04 5.35 -11.20
N ASP A 245 6.88 6.01 -12.35
CA ASP A 245 8.03 6.31 -13.24
C ASP A 245 9.02 7.26 -12.57
N THR A 246 8.55 8.18 -11.73
CA THR A 246 9.41 9.06 -10.93
C THR A 246 10.28 8.25 -9.97
N VAL A 247 9.70 7.29 -9.24
CA VAL A 247 10.46 6.37 -8.36
C VAL A 247 11.54 5.63 -9.14
N ILE A 248 11.18 5.02 -10.27
CA ILE A 248 12.11 4.24 -11.10
C ILE A 248 13.21 5.12 -11.68
N ASN A 249 12.86 6.26 -12.27
CA ASN A 249 13.81 7.14 -12.93
C ASN A 249 14.76 7.79 -11.93
N ASN A 250 14.30 8.11 -10.71
CA ASN A 250 15.17 8.58 -9.64
C ASN A 250 16.26 7.55 -9.31
N ASP A 251 15.89 6.27 -9.18
CA ASP A 251 16.83 5.18 -8.90
C ASP A 251 17.84 5.00 -10.05
N LEU A 252 17.37 4.97 -11.29
CA LEU A 252 18.23 4.82 -12.47
C LEU A 252 19.20 6.00 -12.65
N ARG A 253 18.76 7.23 -12.38
CA ARG A 253 19.56 8.44 -12.63
C ARG A 253 20.51 8.78 -11.48
N LEU A 254 20.08 8.61 -10.24
CA LEU A 254 20.82 9.05 -9.05
C LEU A 254 21.49 7.89 -8.30
N GLY A 255 21.11 6.66 -8.64
CA GLY A 255 21.50 5.45 -7.92
C GLY A 255 20.99 5.44 -6.47
N ARG A 256 21.37 4.41 -5.73
CA ARG A 256 21.05 4.27 -4.29
C ARG A 256 22.12 4.91 -3.39
N THR A 257 22.69 6.01 -3.86
CA THR A 257 23.68 6.82 -3.13
C THR A 257 22.97 7.71 -2.10
N ARG A 258 23.72 8.43 -1.25
CA ARG A 258 23.13 9.39 -0.29
C ARG A 258 22.18 10.39 -0.96
N ASN A 259 22.53 10.89 -2.15
CA ASN A 259 21.71 11.86 -2.86
C ASN A 259 20.43 11.22 -3.41
N GLY A 260 20.53 10.04 -4.03
CA GLY A 260 19.35 9.30 -4.52
C GLY A 260 18.43 8.86 -3.38
N ALA A 261 19.01 8.40 -2.26
CA ALA A 261 18.28 8.11 -1.03
C ALA A 261 17.50 9.31 -0.50
N GLY A 262 18.12 10.50 -0.47
CA GLY A 262 17.44 11.74 -0.06
C GLY A 262 16.26 12.11 -0.95
N VAL A 263 16.43 12.03 -2.28
CA VAL A 263 15.35 12.33 -3.24
C VAL A 263 14.20 11.32 -3.12
N GLN A 264 14.51 10.02 -2.98
CA GLN A 264 13.48 9.00 -2.77
C GLN A 264 12.78 9.17 -1.43
N LEU A 265 13.49 9.61 -0.39
CA LEU A 265 12.88 9.88 0.92
C LEU A 265 11.89 11.04 0.86
N GLU A 266 12.19 12.13 0.16
CA GLU A 266 11.22 13.22 -0.03
C GLU A 266 9.96 12.73 -0.73
N LEU A 267 10.12 11.97 -1.82
CA LEU A 267 8.99 11.38 -2.53
C LEU A 267 8.19 10.40 -1.65
N ALA A 268 8.88 9.56 -0.86
CA ALA A 268 8.23 8.66 0.08
C ALA A 268 7.43 9.43 1.16
N LYS A 269 7.95 10.54 1.67
CA LYS A 269 7.24 11.40 2.63
C LYS A 269 6.00 12.04 2.02
N ASP A 270 6.05 12.46 0.76
CA ASP A 270 4.87 12.95 0.04
C ASP A 270 3.81 11.86 -0.11
N ARG A 271 4.20 10.63 -0.46
CA ARG A 271 3.29 9.49 -0.55
C ARG A 271 2.70 9.06 0.79
N LEU A 272 3.52 9.02 1.84
CA LEU A 272 3.05 8.77 3.21
C LEU A 272 2.03 9.82 3.67
N ALA A 273 2.25 11.09 3.28
CA ALA A 273 1.34 12.18 3.63
C ALA A 273 0.02 12.11 2.87
N ASP A 274 0.05 11.79 1.57
CA ASP A 274 -1.16 11.57 0.76
C ASP A 274 -1.97 10.38 1.31
N GLY A 275 -1.33 9.23 1.52
CA GLY A 275 -1.98 8.05 2.11
C GLY A 275 -2.58 8.32 3.50
N ALA A 276 -1.89 9.10 4.35
CA ALA A 276 -2.42 9.52 5.64
C ALA A 276 -3.62 10.48 5.52
N ALA A 277 -3.57 11.43 4.58
CA ALA A 277 -4.68 12.33 4.31
C ALA A 277 -5.89 11.59 3.72
N THR A 278 -5.67 10.64 2.81
CA THR A 278 -6.71 9.73 2.29
C THR A 278 -7.32 8.90 3.41
N LEU A 279 -6.49 8.32 4.29
CA LEU A 279 -7.00 7.58 5.45
C LEU A 279 -7.86 8.48 6.35
N ALA A 280 -7.45 9.72 6.62
CA ALA A 280 -8.25 10.66 7.40
C ALA A 280 -9.63 10.89 6.78
N MET A 281 -9.72 11.02 5.45
CA MET A 281 -10.99 11.15 4.73
C MET A 281 -11.84 9.89 4.83
N VAL A 282 -11.24 8.69 4.75
CA VAL A 282 -11.93 7.42 4.97
C VAL A 282 -12.45 7.29 6.41
N LEU A 283 -11.67 7.70 7.41
CA LEU A 283 -12.07 7.71 8.82
C LEU A 283 -13.20 8.71 9.07
N ASN A 284 -13.16 9.88 8.42
CA ASN A 284 -14.24 10.88 8.50
C ASN A 284 -15.56 10.32 7.96
N ARG A 285 -15.49 9.66 6.80
CA ARG A 285 -16.63 8.96 6.21
C ARG A 285 -17.14 7.86 7.15
N PHE A 286 -16.23 7.03 7.68
CA PHE A 286 -16.53 5.95 8.61
C PHE A 286 -17.28 6.45 9.85
N TRP A 287 -16.78 7.50 10.49
CA TRP A 287 -17.36 8.05 11.70
C TRP A 287 -18.81 8.49 11.48
N LYS A 288 -19.07 9.20 10.36
CA LYS A 288 -20.41 9.62 9.96
C LYS A 288 -21.36 8.44 9.74
N GLU A 289 -20.91 7.39 9.06
CA GLU A 289 -21.74 6.19 8.79
C GLU A 289 -22.00 5.32 10.01
N ALA A 290 -21.05 5.27 10.94
CA ALA A 290 -21.18 4.52 12.17
C ALA A 290 -22.19 5.17 13.14
N GLY A 291 -22.47 6.47 13.00
CA GLY A 291 -23.44 7.20 13.80
C GLY A 291 -23.03 7.33 15.27
N LEU A 292 -21.73 7.40 15.53
CA LEU A 292 -21.16 7.36 16.88
C LEU A 292 -21.11 8.76 17.51
N LEU A 293 -21.20 8.78 18.84
CA LEU A 293 -20.89 9.96 19.65
C LEU A 293 -19.41 9.93 20.06
N GLU A 294 -18.82 11.10 20.27
CA GLU A 294 -17.42 11.22 20.67
C GLU A 294 -17.19 10.57 22.05
N ASN A 295 -16.49 9.44 22.07
CA ASN A 295 -15.93 8.87 23.29
C ASN A 295 -14.39 8.85 23.17
N ALA A 296 -13.70 9.28 24.21
CA ALA A 296 -12.26 9.46 24.24
C ALA A 296 -11.67 8.56 25.33
N SER A 297 -11.40 7.31 24.98
CA SER A 297 -10.62 6.40 25.81
C SER A 297 -9.82 5.47 24.92
N PRO A 298 -8.53 5.26 25.21
CA PRO A 298 -7.75 4.25 24.53
C PRO A 298 -8.38 2.87 24.74
N ILE A 299 -8.55 2.14 23.66
CA ILE A 299 -9.01 0.76 23.67
C ILE A 299 -7.78 -0.13 23.54
N ALA A 300 -7.63 -1.04 24.50
CA ALA A 300 -6.63 -2.08 24.41
C ALA A 300 -6.95 -3.01 23.23
N VAL A 301 -5.98 -3.20 22.35
CA VAL A 301 -6.12 -4.05 21.16
C VAL A 301 -5.10 -5.18 21.19
N GLN A 302 -5.45 -6.29 20.57
CA GLN A 302 -4.56 -7.41 20.31
C GLN A 302 -4.52 -7.68 18.81
N ASP A 303 -3.59 -8.53 18.37
CA ASP A 303 -3.51 -8.93 16.97
C ASP A 303 -4.78 -9.74 16.62
N PRO A 304 -5.67 -9.24 15.75
CA PRO A 304 -6.87 -9.98 15.38
C PRO A 304 -6.51 -11.24 14.60
N ALA A 305 -7.34 -12.27 14.78
CA ALA A 305 -7.26 -13.46 13.94
C ALA A 305 -7.44 -13.11 12.46
N TRP A 306 -6.78 -13.86 11.58
CA TRP A 306 -6.92 -13.67 10.14
C TRP A 306 -8.36 -13.91 9.69
N ILE A 307 -8.83 -13.08 8.76
CA ILE A 307 -10.12 -13.21 8.10
C ILE A 307 -9.88 -13.42 6.62
N ALA A 308 -10.43 -14.51 6.09
CA ALA A 308 -10.33 -14.82 4.67
C ALA A 308 -10.89 -13.67 3.81
N PRO A 309 -10.21 -13.33 2.70
CA PRO A 309 -10.79 -12.45 1.69
C PRO A 309 -12.11 -13.01 1.15
N ASP A 310 -13.20 -12.28 1.36
CA ASP A 310 -14.51 -12.58 0.80
C ASP A 310 -15.16 -11.29 0.35
N TYR A 311 -15.34 -11.17 -0.96
CA TYR A 311 -15.90 -9.98 -1.60
C TYR A 311 -17.30 -10.22 -2.16
N SER A 312 -17.88 -11.40 -1.92
CA SER A 312 -19.17 -11.81 -2.50
C SER A 312 -20.38 -11.11 -1.88
N GLN A 313 -20.25 -10.66 -0.63
CA GLN A 313 -21.32 -10.05 0.16
C GLN A 313 -21.08 -8.56 0.45
N LEU A 314 -20.20 -7.89 -0.29
CA LEU A 314 -19.94 -6.47 -0.07
C LEU A 314 -21.14 -5.61 -0.54
N PRO A 315 -21.60 -4.65 0.29
CA PRO A 315 -22.76 -3.83 -0.04
C PRO A 315 -22.46 -2.86 -1.18
N ILE A 316 -23.51 -2.40 -1.86
CA ILE A 316 -23.38 -1.29 -2.81
C ILE A 316 -23.09 -0.01 -2.03
N GLN A 317 -21.93 0.60 -2.26
CA GLN A 317 -21.55 1.85 -1.63
C GLN A 317 -22.47 2.99 -2.06
N LYS A 318 -22.80 3.87 -1.11
CA LYS A 318 -23.55 5.10 -1.37
C LYS A 318 -22.57 6.26 -1.48
N ASN A 319 -22.87 7.22 -2.35
CA ASN A 319 -22.15 8.49 -2.35
C ASN A 319 -22.37 9.19 -1.02
N LEU A 320 -21.28 9.65 -0.41
CA LEU A 320 -21.32 10.56 0.72
C LEU A 320 -20.55 11.81 0.33
N LEU A 321 -21.26 12.92 0.21
CA LEU A 321 -20.65 14.20 -0.05
C LEU A 321 -19.78 14.59 1.16
N TYR A 322 -18.52 14.89 0.92
CA TYR A 322 -17.70 15.52 1.93
C TYR A 322 -18.16 16.98 2.09
N THR A 323 -18.87 17.26 3.18
CA THR A 323 -19.12 18.63 3.62
C THR A 323 -17.96 19.07 4.52
N SER A 324 -17.06 19.89 3.97
CA SER A 324 -15.98 20.50 4.75
C SER A 324 -16.56 21.33 5.90
N LYS A 325 -16.07 21.15 7.14
CA LYS A 325 -16.35 22.09 8.25
C LYS A 325 -15.78 23.50 7.99
N TYR A 326 -14.97 23.67 6.94
CA TYR A 326 -14.43 24.96 6.50
C TYR A 326 -15.26 25.63 5.39
N SER A 327 -16.43 25.10 5.02
CA SER A 327 -17.27 25.71 3.97
C SER A 327 -18.38 26.64 4.49
N THR A 328 -18.24 27.20 5.70
CA THR A 328 -19.21 28.18 6.22
C THR A 328 -18.51 29.37 6.89
N GLY A 329 -18.67 30.57 6.27
CA GLY A 329 -18.33 31.92 6.77
C GLY A 329 -17.01 32.47 6.21
N ASP A 330 -16.92 33.55 5.42
CA ASP A 330 -17.80 34.71 5.26
C ASP A 330 -17.85 35.17 3.79
N GLU A 331 -19.02 35.10 3.15
CA GLU A 331 -19.38 36.07 2.12
C GLU A 331 -20.14 37.18 2.86
N ASP A 332 -19.39 38.22 3.26
CA ASP A 332 -19.99 39.46 3.74
C ASP A 332 -20.84 40.05 2.60
N ASP A 333 -22.13 40.15 2.92
CA ASP A 333 -23.16 40.94 2.28
C ASP A 333 -22.66 42.38 2.01
N CYS A 334 -22.20 42.63 0.79
CA CYS A 334 -22.08 43.97 0.25
C CYS A 334 -23.34 44.33 -0.55
N SER A 335 -24.48 44.47 0.14
CA SER A 335 -25.67 45.12 -0.41
C SER A 335 -26.62 45.69 0.66
N GLN A 336 -26.21 46.78 1.33
CA GLN A 336 -27.01 48.02 1.48
C GLN A 336 -26.28 49.15 2.19
#